data_AF-A0A932X1S5-F1
#
_entry.id   AF-A0A932X1S5-F1
#
_cell.length_a   1.000
_cell.length_b   1.000
_cell.length_c   1.000
_cell.angle_alpha   90.00
_cell.angle_beta   90.00
_cell.angle_gamma   90.00
#
_symmetry.space_group_name_H-M   'P 1'
#
loop_
_entity.id
_entity.type
_entity.pdbx_description
1 polymer ?
#
loop_
_entity_poly.entity_id
_entity_poly.type
_entity_poly.pdbx_seq_one_letter_code
_entity_poly.pdbx_strand_id
1 'polypeptide(L)'
;MMERLGWTPGRDHRGGAGRKRPRRGALLSLSVLLAGAVLMGGCGSGALGLGDRAAEQGAAERTRIMMEVFDILDAVEMKDWGDYGRMFWSQNRIRPMDFSAPENNPFGVSRLDGAANFADGNIYIDQTVWLAMPPRHLAIVMLDEMIHFRYMTTEHDIFNEVTYGTDGFVARWTLTFGRHFNALGPEDAAYQEWWDNFLLTHEA
;
A
#
# COMPACT_ATOMS: atom_id res chain seq x y z
N MET A 1 -34.03 30.12 14.36
CA MET A 1 -35.18 29.41 13.78
C MET A 1 -34.66 28.74 12.52
N MET A 2 -34.22 27.49 12.63
CA MET A 2 -33.60 26.73 11.54
C MET A 2 -34.45 25.49 11.30
N GLU A 3 -34.92 25.33 10.07
CA GLU A 3 -35.75 24.21 9.64
C GLU A 3 -34.91 22.94 9.47
N ARG A 4 -35.45 21.84 9.99
CA ARG A 4 -34.93 20.48 9.87
C ARG A 4 -35.28 19.93 8.50
N LEU A 5 -34.30 19.56 7.69
CA LEU A 5 -34.52 18.66 6.56
C LEU A 5 -34.31 17.23 7.05
N GLY A 6 -35.43 16.52 7.19
CA GLY A 6 -35.49 15.12 7.55
C GLY A 6 -35.07 14.25 6.37
N TRP A 7 -34.19 13.29 6.65
CA TRP A 7 -33.90 12.17 5.77
C TRP A 7 -34.70 10.95 6.25
N THR A 8 -35.51 10.37 5.36
CA THR A 8 -36.24 9.11 5.57
C THR A 8 -35.67 8.03 4.66
N PRO A 9 -35.33 6.83 5.18
CA PRO A 9 -34.84 5.73 4.35
C PRO A 9 -36.02 4.99 3.71
N GLY A 10 -36.04 4.96 2.38
CA GLY A 10 -36.95 4.13 1.59
C GLY A 10 -36.47 2.69 1.54
N ARG A 11 -37.27 1.79 2.12
CA ARG A 11 -37.17 0.33 2.02
C ARG A 11 -37.71 -0.16 0.67
N ASP A 12 -37.10 -1.27 0.24
CA ASP A 12 -37.65 -2.37 -0.57
C ASP A 12 -37.93 -2.14 -2.06
N HIS A 13 -37.08 -2.74 -2.91
CA HIS A 13 -37.58 -3.63 -3.95
C HIS A 13 -36.74 -4.91 -4.05
N ARG A 14 -37.41 -6.04 -3.76
CA ARG A 14 -36.95 -7.40 -4.05
C ARG A 14 -37.21 -7.75 -5.52
N GLY A 15 -36.33 -8.58 -6.08
CA GLY A 15 -36.52 -9.33 -7.33
C GLY A 15 -35.18 -9.39 -8.09
N GLY A 16 -34.61 -10.52 -8.50
CA GLY A 16 -35.06 -11.91 -8.50
C GLY A 16 -33.86 -12.85 -8.66
N ALA A 17 -34.16 -14.13 -8.54
CA ALA A 17 -33.21 -15.22 -8.37
C ALA A 17 -32.36 -15.51 -9.63
N GLY A 18 -31.06 -15.71 -9.40
CA GLY A 18 -30.13 -16.33 -10.34
C GLY A 18 -29.21 -17.32 -9.61
N ARG A 19 -29.73 -18.52 -9.31
CA ARG A 19 -28.91 -19.65 -8.81
C ARG A 19 -27.85 -20.02 -9.84
N LYS A 20 -26.57 -19.87 -9.52
CA LYS A 20 -25.51 -20.78 -9.99
C LYS A 20 -24.61 -21.16 -8.82
N ARG A 21 -24.61 -22.46 -8.53
CA ARG A 21 -23.84 -23.17 -7.50
C ARG A 21 -22.36 -23.29 -7.89
N PRO A 22 -21.47 -23.63 -6.93
CA PRO A 22 -20.04 -23.40 -7.01
C PRO A 22 -19.32 -24.47 -7.83
N ARG A 23 -18.26 -24.09 -8.54
CA ARG A 23 -17.28 -25.04 -9.08
C ARG A 23 -16.12 -25.18 -8.10
N ARG A 24 -16.11 -26.32 -7.41
CA ARG A 24 -14.91 -26.91 -6.79
C ARG A 24 -14.07 -27.59 -7.89
N GLY A 25 -12.75 -27.55 -7.73
CA GLY A 25 -11.75 -28.24 -8.53
C GLY A 25 -10.67 -27.24 -8.97
N ALA A 26 -9.39 -27.36 -8.61
CA ALA A 26 -8.62 -28.57 -8.38
C ALA A 26 -7.64 -28.42 -7.21
N LEU A 27 -7.50 -29.53 -6.47
CA LEU A 27 -6.32 -29.88 -5.70
C LEU A 27 -5.12 -29.99 -6.63
N LEU A 28 -4.00 -29.38 -6.26
CA LEU A 28 -2.67 -29.82 -6.68
C LEU A 28 -1.88 -30.16 -5.42
N SER A 29 -1.84 -31.46 -5.15
CA SER A 29 -0.83 -32.12 -4.31
C SER A 29 0.41 -32.42 -5.19
N LEU A 30 1.55 -32.71 -4.54
CA LEU A 30 2.89 -33.10 -5.04
C LEU A 30 3.91 -31.94 -5.12
N SER A 31 5.15 -32.03 -4.63
CA SER A 31 5.88 -33.11 -3.95
C SER A 31 7.01 -32.51 -3.12
N VAL A 32 7.20 -33.00 -1.90
CA VAL A 32 8.48 -32.93 -1.20
C VAL A 32 9.42 -33.94 -1.86
N LEU A 33 10.55 -33.48 -2.40
CA LEU A 33 11.70 -34.33 -2.68
C LEU A 33 12.92 -33.74 -1.97
N LEU A 34 13.29 -34.41 -0.88
CA LEU A 34 14.64 -34.39 -0.34
C LEU A 34 15.56 -35.13 -1.30
N ALA A 35 16.59 -34.48 -1.81
CA ALA A 35 17.84 -35.13 -2.19
C ALA A 35 18.98 -34.12 -2.03
N GLY A 36 19.87 -34.41 -1.09
CA GLY A 36 21.05 -33.59 -0.83
C GLY A 36 22.08 -33.71 -1.94
N ALA A 37 22.85 -32.65 -2.11
CA ALA A 37 24.21 -32.70 -2.61
C ALA A 37 25.04 -31.69 -1.82
N VAL A 38 25.85 -32.21 -0.91
CA VAL A 38 26.99 -31.50 -0.31
C VAL A 38 27.96 -31.19 -1.45
N LEU A 39 28.15 -29.92 -1.77
CA LEU A 39 29.34 -29.45 -2.48
C LEU A 39 30.21 -28.69 -1.50
N MET A 40 31.16 -29.41 -0.89
CA MET A 40 32.41 -28.79 -0.46
C MET A 40 33.22 -28.41 -1.69
N GLY A 41 33.79 -27.21 -1.68
CA GLY A 41 34.92 -26.86 -2.53
C GLY A 41 34.64 -25.73 -3.51
N GLY A 42 35.00 -24.51 -3.11
CA GLY A 42 35.05 -23.35 -4.00
C GLY A 42 35.38 -22.08 -3.24
N CYS A 43 36.67 -21.82 -3.02
CA CYS A 43 37.17 -20.50 -2.61
C CYS A 43 36.65 -19.44 -3.58
N GLY A 44 35.79 -18.54 -3.09
CA GLY A 44 35.17 -17.46 -3.84
C GLY A 44 34.64 -16.37 -2.91
N SER A 45 35.43 -16.00 -1.90
CA SER A 45 35.12 -14.86 -1.04
C SER A 45 35.38 -13.57 -1.82
N GLY A 46 34.33 -12.92 -2.32
CA GLY A 46 34.47 -11.61 -2.97
C GLY A 46 33.19 -10.89 -3.38
N ALA A 47 32.06 -11.58 -3.57
CA ALA A 47 30.83 -10.94 -4.10
C ALA A 47 29.56 -11.13 -3.25
N LEU A 48 29.57 -12.00 -2.23
CA LEU A 48 28.39 -12.31 -1.40
C LEU A 48 28.11 -11.28 -0.29
N GLY A 49 28.92 -10.24 -0.13
CA GLY A 49 28.78 -9.27 0.97
C GLY A 49 28.13 -7.93 0.59
N LEU A 50 28.01 -7.61 -0.70
CA LEU A 50 27.46 -6.32 -1.16
C LEU A 50 25.95 -6.39 -1.43
N GLY A 51 25.48 -7.50 -2.02
CA GLY A 51 24.06 -7.73 -2.27
C GLY A 51 23.25 -7.86 -0.97
N ASP A 52 23.76 -8.65 -0.02
CA ASP A 52 23.09 -8.85 1.27
C ASP A 52 23.02 -7.54 2.07
N ARG A 53 24.09 -6.74 2.08
CA ARG A 53 24.09 -5.43 2.73
C ARG A 53 23.17 -4.41 2.08
N ALA A 54 23.10 -4.38 0.75
CA ALA A 54 22.18 -3.48 0.04
C ALA A 54 20.71 -3.89 0.25
N ALA A 55 20.43 -5.19 0.27
CA ALA A 55 19.10 -5.72 0.57
C ALA A 55 18.69 -5.46 2.02
N GLU A 56 19.60 -5.66 2.98
CA GLU A 56 19.40 -5.35 4.40
C GLU A 56 19.19 -3.85 4.63
N GLN A 57 19.98 -2.99 3.99
CA GLN A 57 19.79 -1.54 4.04
C GLN A 57 18.43 -1.14 3.46
N GLY A 58 18.03 -1.69 2.32
CA GLY A 58 16.71 -1.44 1.75
C GLY A 58 15.56 -1.91 2.65
N ALA A 59 15.73 -3.03 3.36
CA ALA A 59 14.73 -3.52 4.31
C ALA A 59 14.63 -2.66 5.57
N ALA A 60 15.77 -2.21 6.12
CA ALA A 60 15.81 -1.30 7.26
C ALA A 60 15.18 0.06 6.91
N GLU A 61 15.48 0.58 5.72
CA GLU A 61 14.94 1.86 5.27
C GLU A 61 13.42 1.79 5.04
N ARG A 62 12.92 0.74 4.38
CA ARG A 62 11.46 0.51 4.26
C ARG A 62 10.78 0.43 5.62
N THR A 63 11.42 -0.21 6.60
CA THR A 63 10.89 -0.29 7.96
C THR A 63 10.81 1.10 8.59
N ARG A 64 11.88 1.89 8.51
CA ARG A 64 11.92 3.27 9.02
C ARG A 64 10.81 4.14 8.40
N ILE A 65 10.72 4.13 7.07
CA ILE A 65 9.71 4.88 6.32
C ILE A 65 8.29 4.45 6.72
N MET A 66 8.04 3.14 6.86
CA MET A 66 6.70 2.65 7.22
C MET A 66 6.31 3.04 8.65
N MET A 67 7.26 3.05 9.59
CA MET A 67 6.97 3.57 10.93
C MET A 67 6.66 5.06 10.91
N GLU A 68 7.40 5.84 10.11
CA GLU A 68 7.14 7.27 9.92
C GLU A 68 5.75 7.54 9.32
N VAL A 69 5.30 6.71 8.38
CA VAL A 69 3.91 6.76 7.84
C VAL A 69 2.88 6.64 8.96
N PHE A 70 3.03 5.67 9.85
CA PHE A 70 2.07 5.48 10.96
C PHE A 70 2.14 6.60 11.99
N ASP A 71 3.34 7.13 12.25
CA ASP A 71 3.52 8.27 13.15
C ASP A 71 2.91 9.55 12.56
N ILE A 72 2.95 9.74 11.23
CA ILE A 72 2.25 10.82 10.54
C ILE A 72 0.73 10.68 10.72
N LEU A 73 0.17 9.48 10.54
CA LEU A 73 -1.27 9.24 10.73
C LEU A 73 -1.69 9.56 12.17
N ASP A 74 -0.87 9.20 13.17
CA ASP A 74 -1.13 9.56 14.55
C ASP A 74 -1.04 11.08 14.78
N ALA A 75 -0.03 11.74 14.20
CA ALA A 75 0.21 13.17 14.36
C ALA A 75 -0.92 14.03 13.79
N VAL A 76 -1.53 13.60 12.69
CA VAL A 76 -2.71 14.27 12.10
C VAL A 76 -4.03 13.83 12.74
N GLU A 77 -3.98 13.25 13.94
CA GLU A 77 -5.14 12.79 14.72
C GLU A 77 -5.96 11.68 14.05
N MET A 78 -5.35 10.90 13.15
CA MET A 78 -5.95 9.72 12.51
C MET A 78 -5.42 8.42 13.15
N LYS A 79 -5.34 8.41 14.48
CA LYS A 79 -4.74 7.33 15.26
C LYS A 79 -5.31 5.95 14.96
N ASP A 80 -6.62 5.83 14.74
CA ASP A 80 -7.26 4.55 14.41
C ASP A 80 -6.69 3.94 13.12
N TRP A 81 -6.33 4.78 12.13
CA TRP A 81 -5.68 4.33 10.91
C TRP A 81 -4.21 3.98 11.14
N GLY A 82 -3.48 4.75 11.95
CA GLY A 82 -2.12 4.41 12.37
C GLY A 82 -2.05 3.06 13.09
N ASP A 83 -2.96 2.80 14.03
CA ASP A 83 -3.09 1.53 14.73
C ASP A 83 -3.46 0.38 13.78
N TYR A 84 -4.37 0.62 12.84
CA TYR A 84 -4.76 -0.39 11.84
C TYR A 84 -3.59 -0.74 10.92
N GLY A 85 -2.80 0.23 10.47
CA GLY A 85 -1.60 0.01 9.67
C GLY A 85 -0.54 -0.78 10.43
N ARG A 86 -0.28 -0.42 11.70
CA ARG A 86 0.63 -1.16 12.59
C ARG A 86 0.16 -2.60 12.81
N MET A 87 -1.15 -2.86 12.85
CA MET A 87 -1.68 -4.22 12.90
C MET A 87 -1.27 -5.02 11.66
N PHE A 88 -1.46 -4.50 10.44
CA PHE A 88 -1.00 -5.16 9.21
C PHE A 88 0.51 -5.38 9.21
N TRP A 89 1.28 -4.37 9.62
CA TRP A 89 2.74 -4.45 9.72
C TRP A 89 3.18 -5.58 10.67
N SER A 90 2.64 -5.61 11.90
CA SER A 90 2.98 -6.63 12.91
C SER A 90 2.62 -8.07 12.49
N GLN A 91 1.65 -8.20 11.58
CA GLN A 91 1.23 -9.47 11.00
C GLN A 91 2.03 -9.86 9.76
N ASN A 92 3.03 -9.07 9.37
CA ASN A 92 3.81 -9.24 8.14
C ASN A 92 2.94 -9.28 6.87
N ARG A 93 1.93 -8.39 6.83
CA ARG A 93 0.95 -8.28 5.75
C ARG A 93 1.17 -7.08 4.83
N ILE A 94 2.25 -6.32 5.01
CA ILE A 94 2.65 -5.24 4.11
C ILE A 94 3.93 -5.69 3.40
N ARG A 95 3.91 -5.75 2.07
CA ARG A 95 4.98 -6.38 1.27
C ARG A 95 5.41 -5.48 0.12
N PRO A 96 6.71 -5.45 -0.21
CA PRO A 96 7.15 -4.81 -1.44
C PRO A 96 6.67 -5.62 -2.65
N MET A 97 6.33 -4.93 -3.73
CA MET A 97 6.01 -5.50 -5.04
C MET A 97 6.66 -4.65 -6.14
N ASP A 98 6.89 -5.23 -7.31
CA ASP A 98 7.35 -4.49 -8.49
C ASP A 98 6.20 -4.34 -9.49
N PHE A 99 5.59 -3.15 -9.52
CA PHE A 99 4.51 -2.81 -10.43
C PHE A 99 5.00 -2.06 -11.68
N SER A 100 6.30 -2.07 -11.98
CA SER A 100 6.85 -1.43 -13.18
C SER A 100 6.31 -2.04 -14.49
N ALA A 101 6.10 -3.36 -14.53
CA ALA A 101 5.55 -4.07 -15.69
C ALA A 101 4.65 -5.25 -15.27
N PRO A 102 3.63 -5.61 -16.06
CA PRO A 102 2.72 -6.73 -15.75
C PRO A 102 3.43 -8.06 -15.47
N GLU A 103 4.50 -8.35 -16.20
CA GLU A 103 5.29 -9.58 -16.07
C GLU A 103 6.12 -9.67 -14.79
N ASN A 104 6.32 -8.55 -14.09
CA ASN A 104 7.16 -8.49 -12.88
C ASN A 104 6.38 -8.85 -11.60
N ASN A 105 5.05 -8.96 -11.67
CA ASN A 105 4.21 -9.24 -10.51
C ASN A 105 3.13 -10.30 -10.79
N PRO A 106 2.68 -11.03 -9.74
CA PRO A 106 1.69 -12.10 -9.90
C PRO A 106 0.28 -11.61 -10.26
N PHE A 107 0.03 -10.30 -10.25
CA PHE A 107 -1.27 -9.72 -10.56
C PHE A 107 -1.44 -9.42 -12.06
N GLY A 108 -0.34 -9.36 -12.82
CA GLY A 108 -0.39 -9.00 -14.24
C GLY A 108 -0.80 -7.54 -14.46
N VAL A 109 -0.48 -6.65 -13.52
CA VAL A 109 -0.82 -5.22 -13.55
C VAL A 109 0.44 -4.37 -13.56
N SER A 110 0.34 -3.12 -13.98
CA SER A 110 1.45 -2.17 -13.87
C SER A 110 0.95 -0.81 -13.43
N ARG A 111 1.90 0.07 -13.05
CA ARG A 111 1.65 1.48 -12.69
C ARG A 111 0.74 1.65 -11.47
N LEU A 112 0.85 0.74 -10.51
CA LEU A 112 0.18 0.87 -9.22
C LEU A 112 1.20 1.32 -8.17
N ASP A 113 0.80 2.26 -7.32
CA ASP A 113 1.59 2.68 -6.16
C ASP A 113 1.42 1.70 -4.98
N GLY A 114 0.24 1.09 -4.89
CA GLY A 114 -0.15 0.09 -3.90
C GLY A 114 -1.26 -0.84 -4.43
N ALA A 115 -1.48 -1.95 -3.72
CA ALA A 115 -2.61 -2.83 -3.95
C ALA A 115 -3.00 -3.65 -2.71
N ALA A 116 -4.27 -3.58 -2.34
CA ALA A 116 -4.90 -4.43 -1.34
C ALA A 116 -5.37 -5.74 -1.99
N ASN A 117 -4.71 -6.86 -1.65
CA ASN A 117 -5.12 -8.18 -2.12
C ASN A 117 -5.97 -8.90 -1.07
N PHE A 118 -7.29 -8.91 -1.25
CA PHE A 118 -8.19 -9.60 -0.33
C PHE A 118 -8.02 -11.12 -0.29
N ALA A 119 -7.48 -11.73 -1.35
CA ALA A 119 -7.37 -13.19 -1.45
C ALA A 119 -6.33 -13.77 -0.48
N ASP A 120 -5.19 -13.08 -0.32
CA ASP A 120 -4.12 -13.49 0.60
C ASP A 120 -3.99 -12.58 1.83
N GLY A 121 -4.79 -11.51 1.87
CA GLY A 121 -4.84 -10.56 2.97
C GLY A 121 -3.65 -9.59 3.01
N ASN A 122 -2.83 -9.46 1.97
CA ASN A 122 -1.69 -8.54 2.02
C ASN A 122 -1.99 -7.19 1.35
N ILE A 123 -1.31 -6.17 1.85
CA ILE A 123 -1.10 -4.88 1.18
C ILE A 123 0.25 -4.99 0.48
N TYR A 124 0.26 -4.72 -0.82
CA TYR A 124 1.48 -4.62 -1.62
C TYR A 124 1.75 -3.16 -1.91
N ILE A 125 2.99 -2.72 -1.75
CA ILE A 125 3.42 -1.35 -2.08
C ILE A 125 4.53 -1.46 -3.12
N ASP A 126 4.46 -0.63 -4.18
CA ASP A 126 5.51 -0.61 -5.17
C ASP A 126 6.85 -0.28 -4.51
N GLN A 127 7.88 -1.09 -4.79
CA GLN A 127 9.18 -0.96 -4.14
C GLN A 127 9.87 0.37 -4.47
N THR A 128 9.61 0.93 -5.65
CA THR A 128 10.20 2.21 -6.06
C THR A 128 9.48 3.36 -5.38
N VAL A 129 8.14 3.31 -5.32
CA VAL A 129 7.31 4.27 -4.59
C VAL A 129 7.68 4.29 -3.11
N TRP A 130 7.79 3.13 -2.47
CA TRP A 130 8.11 3.03 -1.03
C TRP A 130 9.42 3.76 -0.69
N LEU A 131 10.43 3.66 -1.55
CA LEU A 131 11.75 4.25 -1.27
C LEU A 131 11.90 5.69 -1.77
N ALA A 132 11.15 6.11 -2.80
CA ALA A 132 11.28 7.42 -3.42
C ALA A 132 10.25 8.43 -2.94
N MET A 133 9.06 7.98 -2.53
CA MET A 133 7.96 8.85 -2.13
C MET A 133 8.17 9.38 -0.70
N PRO A 134 7.95 10.69 -0.43
CA PRO A 134 8.02 11.23 0.91
C PRO A 134 7.01 10.51 1.80
N PRO A 135 7.35 10.20 3.06
CA PRO A 135 6.49 9.43 3.95
C PRO A 135 5.05 9.96 4.07
N ARG A 136 4.84 11.28 3.95
CA ARG A 136 3.49 11.87 3.95
C ARG A 136 2.62 11.47 2.74
N HIS A 137 3.21 11.32 1.56
CA HIS A 137 2.50 10.88 0.36
C HIS A 137 2.28 9.37 0.41
N LEU A 138 3.28 8.63 0.90
CA LEU A 138 3.12 7.20 1.15
C LEU A 138 2.03 6.92 2.19
N ALA A 139 1.79 7.82 3.13
CA ALA A 139 0.69 7.70 4.09
C ALA A 139 -0.69 7.74 3.41
N ILE A 140 -0.86 8.49 2.31
CA ILE A 140 -2.10 8.46 1.53
C ILE A 140 -2.27 7.11 0.81
N VAL A 141 -1.20 6.61 0.17
CA VAL A 141 -1.22 5.28 -0.47
C VAL A 141 -1.60 4.21 0.57
N MET A 142 -0.93 4.19 1.72
CA MET A 142 -1.25 3.26 2.80
C MET A 142 -2.69 3.42 3.31
N LEU A 143 -3.19 4.64 3.43
CA LEU A 143 -4.55 4.92 3.87
C LEU A 143 -5.57 4.35 2.89
N ASP A 144 -5.35 4.49 1.58
CA ASP A 144 -6.21 3.91 0.53
C ASP A 144 -6.29 2.39 0.66
N GLU A 145 -5.13 1.72 0.73
CA GLU A 145 -5.08 0.25 0.85
C GLU A 145 -5.71 -0.26 2.15
N MET A 146 -5.57 0.49 3.24
CA MET A 146 -6.24 0.17 4.51
C MET A 146 -7.76 0.36 4.42
N ILE A 147 -8.24 1.39 3.73
CA ILE A 147 -9.68 1.63 3.50
C ILE A 147 -10.28 0.47 2.72
N HIS A 148 -9.60 -0.01 1.67
CA HIS A 148 -10.00 -1.20 0.92
C HIS A 148 -10.22 -2.40 1.84
N PHE A 149 -9.28 -2.69 2.75
CA PHE A 149 -9.44 -3.77 3.73
C PHE A 149 -10.51 -3.50 4.79
N ARG A 150 -10.62 -2.27 5.28
CA ARG A 150 -11.55 -1.92 6.37
C ARG A 150 -13.01 -2.06 5.93
N TYR A 151 -13.30 -1.69 4.70
CA TYR A 151 -14.65 -1.66 4.15
C TYR A 151 -14.92 -2.77 3.12
N MET A 152 -13.93 -3.61 2.81
CA MET A 152 -14.03 -4.69 1.83
C MET A 152 -14.51 -4.18 0.46
N THR A 153 -13.88 -3.11 -0.02
CA THR A 153 -14.28 -2.38 -1.23
C THR A 153 -13.09 -2.11 -2.13
N THR A 154 -13.31 -1.95 -3.44
CA THR A 154 -12.34 -1.44 -4.41
C THR A 154 -12.68 -0.02 -4.89
N GLU A 155 -13.76 0.56 -4.36
CA GLU A 155 -14.23 1.90 -4.71
C GLU A 155 -13.50 2.97 -3.91
N HIS A 156 -13.22 4.11 -4.54
CA HIS A 156 -12.47 5.22 -3.92
C HIS A 156 -13.34 6.30 -3.30
N ASP A 157 -14.67 6.14 -3.24
CA ASP A 157 -15.56 7.15 -2.64
C ASP A 157 -15.24 7.37 -1.15
N ILE A 158 -15.03 6.29 -0.41
CA ILE A 158 -14.67 6.35 1.02
C ILE A 158 -13.26 6.92 1.18
N PHE A 159 -12.32 6.51 0.31
CA PHE A 159 -10.98 7.11 0.28
C PHE A 159 -11.06 8.62 0.08
N ASN A 160 -11.85 9.09 -0.88
CA ASN A 160 -12.00 10.51 -1.15
C ASN A 160 -12.55 11.28 0.05
N GLU A 161 -13.52 10.72 0.77
CA GLU A 161 -14.05 11.31 2.00
C GLU A 161 -12.98 11.35 3.13
N VAL A 162 -12.32 10.22 3.39
CA VAL A 162 -11.34 10.09 4.49
C VAL A 162 -10.06 10.90 4.21
N THR A 163 -9.65 11.02 2.95
CA THR A 163 -8.41 11.71 2.55
C THR A 163 -8.63 13.18 2.24
N TYR A 164 -9.66 13.52 1.46
CA TYR A 164 -9.89 14.86 0.91
C TYR A 164 -11.14 15.56 1.44
N GLY A 165 -11.93 14.92 2.31
CA GLY A 165 -13.07 15.55 2.96
C GLY A 165 -12.68 16.74 3.86
N THR A 166 -13.68 17.47 4.34
CA THR A 166 -13.48 18.68 5.16
C THR A 166 -12.63 18.44 6.41
N ASP A 167 -12.76 17.26 7.02
CA ASP A 167 -11.97 16.82 8.17
C ASP A 167 -11.07 15.61 7.81
N GLY A 168 -10.73 15.45 6.52
CA GLY A 168 -9.91 14.36 6.01
C GLY A 168 -8.41 14.56 6.27
N PHE A 169 -7.61 13.56 5.88
CA PHE A 169 -6.16 13.55 6.06
C PHE A 169 -5.48 14.86 5.60
N VAL A 170 -5.80 15.35 4.40
CA VAL A 170 -5.19 16.57 3.83
C VAL A 170 -5.51 17.83 4.65
N ALA A 171 -6.75 17.95 5.13
CA ALA A 171 -7.16 19.06 5.98
C ALA A 171 -6.44 19.01 7.34
N ARG A 172 -6.43 17.83 7.96
CA ARG A 172 -5.75 17.57 9.25
C ARG A 172 -4.24 17.79 9.16
N TRP A 173 -3.61 17.36 8.07
CA TRP A 173 -2.20 17.64 7.78
C TRP A 173 -1.93 19.14 7.78
N THR A 174 -2.74 19.90 7.04
CA THR A 174 -2.55 21.35 6.90
C THR A 174 -2.68 22.06 8.24
N LEU A 175 -3.64 21.65 9.06
CA LEU A 175 -3.82 22.17 10.43
C LEU A 175 -2.64 21.81 11.34
N THR A 176 -2.16 20.57 11.27
CA THR A 176 -1.11 20.04 12.16
C THR A 176 0.26 20.67 11.86
N PHE A 177 0.64 20.77 10.59
CA PHE A 177 1.99 21.18 10.18
C PHE A 177 2.06 22.61 9.63
N GLY A 178 0.92 23.32 9.54
CA GLY A 178 0.87 24.70 9.06
C GLY A 178 1.29 24.86 7.59
N ARG A 179 1.27 23.79 6.80
CA ARG A 179 1.63 23.78 5.38
C ARG A 179 0.66 22.96 4.55
N HIS A 180 0.43 23.38 3.31
CA HIS A 180 -0.38 22.60 2.37
C HIS A 180 0.24 21.22 2.13
N PHE A 181 -0.58 20.18 1.98
CA PHE A 181 -0.11 18.79 1.83
C PHE A 181 0.85 18.61 0.63
N ASN A 182 0.43 19.09 -0.55
CA ASN A 182 1.22 19.05 -1.78
C ASN A 182 2.36 20.09 -1.84
N ALA A 183 2.59 20.87 -0.77
CA ALA A 183 3.73 21.78 -0.77
C ALA A 183 5.02 20.95 -0.71
N LEU A 184 5.83 21.05 -1.75
CA LEU A 184 7.16 20.44 -1.83
C LEU A 184 8.19 21.43 -1.30
N GLY A 185 9.01 20.99 -0.36
CA GLY A 185 10.12 21.74 0.20
C GLY A 185 11.47 21.22 -0.31
N PRO A 186 12.59 21.86 0.06
CA PRO A 186 13.93 21.39 -0.28
C PRO A 186 14.19 19.94 0.15
N GLU A 187 13.53 19.46 1.20
CA GLU A 187 13.59 18.08 1.66
C GLU A 187 12.99 17.07 0.68
N ASP A 188 12.15 17.51 -0.25
CA ASP A 188 11.47 16.66 -1.24
C ASP A 188 12.18 16.66 -2.61
N ALA A 189 13.36 17.28 -2.73
CA ALA A 189 14.05 17.41 -4.02
C ALA A 189 14.31 16.06 -4.71
N ALA A 190 14.69 15.04 -3.94
CA ALA A 190 14.91 13.68 -4.47
C ALA A 190 13.62 13.04 -4.97
N TYR A 191 12.50 13.29 -4.29
CA TYR A 191 11.18 12.85 -4.74
C TYR A 191 10.76 13.56 -6.02
N GLN A 192 10.93 14.89 -6.08
CA GLN A 192 10.59 15.65 -7.27
C GLN A 192 11.38 15.15 -8.49
N GLU A 193 12.69 14.93 -8.33
CA GLU A 193 13.53 14.36 -9.39
C GLU A 193 13.05 12.96 -9.81
N TRP A 194 12.69 12.10 -8.85
CA TRP A 194 12.12 10.79 -9.15
C TRP A 194 10.79 10.90 -9.89
N TRP A 195 9.88 11.75 -9.43
CA TRP A 195 8.56 11.95 -10.01
C TRP A 195 8.65 12.50 -11.44
N ASP A 196 9.52 13.47 -11.67
CA ASP A 196 9.78 14.02 -13.01
C ASP A 196 10.29 12.92 -13.96
N ASN A 197 11.19 12.05 -13.49
CA ASN A 197 11.68 10.91 -14.28
C ASN A 197 10.60 9.82 -14.50
N PHE A 198 9.74 9.60 -13.50
CA PHE A 198 8.63 8.66 -13.59
C PHE A 198 7.62 9.09 -14.67
N LEU A 199 7.22 10.36 -14.69
CA LEU A 199 6.29 10.89 -15.72
C LEU A 199 6.87 10.77 -17.12
N LEU A 200 8.16 11.11 -17.30
CA LEU A 200 8.84 11.00 -18.60
C LEU A 200 8.86 9.57 -19.16
N THR A 201 8.85 8.56 -18.29
CA THR A 201 8.91 7.14 -18.69
C THR A 201 7.54 6.48 -18.85
N HIS A 202 6.49 7.02 -18.23
CA HIS A 202 5.17 6.40 -18.20
C HIS A 202 4.07 7.15 -18.98
N GLU A 203 4.27 8.44 -19.27
CA GLU A 203 3.35 9.27 -20.07
C GLU A 203 3.81 9.44 -21.54
N ALA A 204 4.99 8.92 -21.91
CA ALA A 204 5.47 8.84 -23.29
C ALA A 204 4.91 7.61 -24.04
#